data_AF-A0A9P4PPV5-F1
#
_entry.id   AF-A0A9P4PPV5-F1
#
_cell.length_a   1.000
_cell.length_b   1.000
_cell.length_c   1.000
_cell.angle_alpha   90.00
_cell.angle_beta   90.00
_cell.angle_gamma   90.00
#
_symmetry.space_group_name_H-M   'P 1'
#
loop_
_entity.id
_entity.type
_entity.pdbx_description
1 polymer ?
#
loop_
_entity_poly.entity_id
_entity_poly.type
_entity_poly.pdbx_seq_one_letter_code
_entity_poly.pdbx_strand_id
1 'polypeptide(L)'
;EPTVFPRQFLDLPAINNWFTPVDCPAGDGVCHELKTSYLGRHGSLIVPLEYTRYRPDGDDVDSRKAIAAFECIQAPLSLLLSHISSNDYSQQLYLAQCSLDDLPPDLQADLPAPDFISTLGRGDIYASSIWMGRPPTSTPLHRDPNPNLFVQLVGRKVIRLMKPKQGRHLYDRLRTQMGHAHMRGEEMMVGEERNKLQDSVWNEKDVMGVSASGVEARLEGGDGLYIPLGWWHAVESVGSHTNASVNWWFR
;
A
#
# COMPACT_ATOMS: atom_id res chain seq x y z
N GLU A 1 -4.61 4.68 19.80
CA GLU A 1 -3.33 4.19 19.23
C GLU A 1 -3.65 3.36 17.99
N PRO A 2 -2.68 2.95 17.15
CA PRO A 2 -2.96 2.01 16.08
C PRO A 2 -3.59 0.73 16.63
N THR A 3 -4.54 0.17 15.90
CA THR A 3 -5.30 -1.00 16.37
C THR A 3 -5.62 -1.89 15.18
N VAL A 4 -5.23 -3.16 15.27
CA VAL A 4 -5.58 -4.19 14.29
C VAL A 4 -6.94 -4.77 14.64
N PHE A 5 -7.76 -5.00 13.63
CA PHE A 5 -9.05 -5.69 13.68
C PHE A 5 -8.92 -7.00 12.90
N PRO A 6 -8.49 -8.10 13.54
CA PRO A 6 -8.20 -9.33 12.84
C PRO A 6 -9.47 -9.92 12.23
N ARG A 7 -9.43 -10.23 10.93
CA ARG A 7 -10.48 -10.95 10.20
C ARG A 7 -11.88 -10.33 10.29
N GLN A 8 -11.98 -9.04 10.58
CA GLN A 8 -13.28 -8.35 10.72
C GLN A 8 -13.90 -7.93 9.38
N PHE A 9 -13.15 -8.03 8.27
CA PHE A 9 -13.56 -7.54 6.96
C PHE A 9 -13.55 -8.64 5.87
N LEU A 10 -13.67 -9.91 6.29
CA LEU A 10 -13.69 -11.07 5.38
C LEU A 10 -14.93 -11.13 4.47
N ASP A 11 -15.99 -10.41 4.84
CA ASP A 11 -17.27 -10.36 4.16
C ASP A 11 -17.37 -9.24 3.11
N LEU A 12 -16.33 -8.41 2.97
CA LEU A 12 -16.29 -7.38 1.91
C LEU A 12 -16.50 -8.04 0.53
N PRO A 13 -17.52 -7.63 -0.25
CA PRO A 13 -17.87 -8.31 -1.49
C PRO A 13 -16.71 -8.37 -2.49
N ALA A 14 -15.86 -7.33 -2.54
CA ALA A 14 -14.68 -7.30 -3.38
C ALA A 14 -13.77 -8.53 -3.20
N ILE A 15 -13.62 -9.07 -1.98
CA ILE A 15 -12.78 -10.26 -1.74
C ILE A 15 -13.27 -11.44 -2.59
N ASN A 16 -14.58 -11.68 -2.58
CA ASN A 16 -15.19 -12.80 -3.31
C ASN A 16 -15.45 -12.49 -4.77
N ASN A 17 -15.76 -11.24 -5.13
CA ASN A 17 -16.11 -10.86 -6.49
C ASN A 17 -14.87 -10.69 -7.36
N TRP A 18 -13.79 -10.13 -6.81
CA TRP A 18 -12.62 -9.72 -7.60
C TRP A 18 -11.51 -10.76 -7.62
N PHE A 19 -11.53 -11.70 -6.68
CA PHE A 19 -10.45 -12.68 -6.51
C PHE A 19 -10.96 -14.11 -6.44
N THR A 20 -10.05 -15.05 -6.72
CA THR A 20 -10.25 -16.49 -6.57
C THR A 20 -9.17 -17.03 -5.64
N PRO A 21 -9.52 -17.75 -4.56
CA PRO A 21 -8.52 -18.36 -3.70
C PRO A 21 -7.77 -19.46 -4.44
N VAL A 22 -6.46 -19.52 -4.24
CA VAL A 22 -5.55 -20.53 -4.81
C VAL A 22 -4.59 -21.04 -3.74
N ASP A 23 -4.07 -22.25 -3.96
CA ASP A 23 -3.08 -22.86 -3.08
C ASP A 23 -1.75 -22.10 -3.16
N CYS A 24 -1.26 -21.61 -2.02
CA CYS A 24 0.08 -21.04 -1.95
C CYS A 24 1.15 -22.13 -1.83
N PRO A 25 2.42 -21.81 -2.16
CA PRO A 25 3.57 -22.52 -1.61
C PRO A 25 3.50 -22.62 -0.07
N ALA A 26 4.07 -23.69 0.49
CA ALA A 26 3.97 -23.98 1.93
C ALA A 26 4.43 -22.79 2.81
N GLY A 27 3.56 -22.34 3.71
CA GLY A 27 3.85 -21.27 4.68
C GLY A 27 3.23 -19.90 4.36
N ASP A 28 2.61 -19.73 3.19
CA ASP A 28 2.07 -18.43 2.75
C ASP A 28 0.57 -18.21 3.00
N GLY A 29 -0.12 -19.17 3.61
CA GLY A 29 -1.54 -19.08 3.92
C GLY A 29 -2.41 -19.31 2.66
N VAL A 30 -3.43 -18.46 2.47
CA VAL A 30 -4.33 -18.51 1.30
C VAL A 30 -3.93 -17.42 0.31
N CYS A 31 -3.61 -17.83 -0.92
CA CYS A 31 -3.23 -16.93 -1.99
C CYS A 31 -4.45 -16.59 -2.84
N HIS A 32 -4.36 -15.50 -3.59
CA HIS A 32 -5.47 -15.04 -4.41
C HIS A 32 -4.97 -14.64 -5.80
N GLU A 33 -5.72 -15.08 -6.81
CA GLU A 33 -5.57 -14.63 -8.18
C GLU A 33 -6.72 -13.69 -8.56
N LEU A 34 -6.48 -12.84 -9.55
CA LEU A 34 -7.52 -11.97 -10.10
C LEU A 34 -8.59 -12.81 -10.81
N LYS A 35 -9.86 -12.49 -10.52
CA LYS A 35 -10.99 -12.97 -11.30
C LYS A 35 -11.15 -12.12 -12.55
N THR A 36 -10.35 -12.43 -13.57
CA THR A 36 -10.29 -11.70 -14.84
C THR A 36 -11.64 -11.64 -15.55
N SER A 37 -12.51 -12.63 -15.37
CA SER A 37 -13.89 -12.62 -15.90
C SER A 37 -14.77 -11.53 -15.29
N TYR A 38 -14.51 -11.11 -14.05
CA TYR A 38 -15.25 -10.05 -13.37
C TYR A 38 -14.64 -8.68 -13.65
N LEU A 39 -13.36 -8.49 -13.29
CA LEU A 39 -12.65 -7.21 -13.43
C LEU A 39 -12.37 -6.84 -14.89
N GLY A 40 -12.20 -7.83 -15.77
CA GLY A 40 -11.92 -7.61 -17.19
C GLY A 40 -13.03 -6.87 -17.94
N ARG A 41 -14.27 -6.90 -17.43
CA ARG A 41 -15.40 -6.11 -17.97
C ARG A 41 -15.16 -4.61 -17.88
N HIS A 42 -14.30 -4.18 -16.94
CA HIS A 42 -13.90 -2.79 -16.73
C HIS A 42 -12.49 -2.51 -17.29
N GLY A 43 -11.97 -3.36 -18.16
CA GLY A 43 -10.58 -3.27 -18.65
C GLY A 43 -10.24 -1.96 -19.38
N SER A 44 -11.24 -1.24 -19.89
CA SER A 44 -11.08 0.09 -20.52
C SER A 44 -11.11 1.27 -19.55
N LEU A 45 -11.44 1.05 -18.26
CA LEU A 45 -11.39 2.07 -17.22
C LEU A 45 -9.97 2.62 -17.12
N ILE A 46 -9.82 3.94 -17.24
CA ILE A 46 -8.52 4.60 -17.05
C ILE A 46 -8.29 4.79 -15.56
N VAL A 47 -7.15 4.30 -15.06
CA VAL A 47 -6.79 4.32 -13.66
C VAL A 47 -5.36 4.84 -13.44
N PRO A 48 -5.06 5.44 -12.28
CA PRO A 48 -3.70 5.85 -11.93
C PRO A 48 -2.84 4.64 -11.60
N LEU A 49 -1.77 4.43 -12.36
CA LEU A 49 -0.78 3.38 -12.11
C LEU A 49 0.58 4.00 -11.80
N GLU A 50 1.23 3.48 -10.77
CA GLU A 50 2.65 3.69 -10.51
C GLU A 50 3.44 2.61 -11.27
N TYR A 51 4.34 3.05 -12.14
CA TYR A 51 5.29 2.20 -12.84
C TYR A 51 6.66 2.31 -12.18
N THR A 52 7.20 1.18 -11.71
CA THR A 52 8.54 1.10 -11.11
C THR A 52 9.42 0.15 -11.90
N ARG A 53 10.61 0.63 -12.28
CA ARG A 53 11.67 -0.18 -12.88
C ARG A 53 12.83 -0.32 -11.91
N TYR A 54 13.26 -1.54 -11.67
CA TYR A 54 14.40 -1.82 -10.79
C TYR A 54 15.71 -1.88 -11.57
N ARG A 55 16.82 -1.54 -10.92
CA ARG A 55 18.15 -1.80 -11.47
C ARG A 55 18.41 -3.32 -11.49
N PRO A 56 19.12 -3.85 -12.50
CA PRO A 56 19.58 -5.24 -12.47
C PRO A 56 20.45 -5.45 -11.22
N ASP A 57 20.32 -6.63 -10.59
CA ASP A 57 21.10 -6.97 -9.40
C ASP A 57 22.61 -6.90 -9.72
N GLY A 58 23.34 -6.07 -8.96
CA GLY A 58 24.75 -6.35 -8.68
C GLY A 58 24.81 -7.37 -7.54
N ASP A 59 25.90 -8.13 -7.42
CA ASP A 59 26.12 -9.31 -6.55
C ASP A 59 25.92 -9.11 -5.01
N ASP A 60 25.10 -8.17 -4.56
CA ASP A 60 24.85 -7.90 -3.15
C ASP A 60 23.58 -8.61 -2.67
N VAL A 61 23.79 -9.55 -1.76
CA VAL A 61 22.81 -10.54 -1.25
C VAL A 61 21.72 -9.89 -0.35
N ASP A 62 21.81 -8.58 -0.10
CA ASP A 62 20.91 -7.81 0.76
C ASP A 62 20.05 -6.76 0.00
N SER A 63 19.96 -6.91 -1.32
CA SER A 63 19.44 -5.88 -2.23
C SER A 63 17.91 -5.76 -2.23
N ARG A 64 17.37 -4.92 -1.33
CA ARG A 64 16.13 -4.18 -1.64
C ARG A 64 16.41 -3.37 -2.91
N LYS A 65 15.93 -3.87 -4.06
CA LYS A 65 16.33 -3.40 -5.39
C LYS A 65 16.26 -1.88 -5.51
N ALA A 66 17.39 -1.26 -5.86
CA ALA A 66 17.45 0.16 -6.12
C ALA A 66 16.53 0.51 -7.29
N ILE A 67 15.59 1.43 -7.08
CA ILE A 67 14.67 1.90 -8.12
C ILE A 67 15.49 2.67 -9.17
N ALA A 68 15.42 2.23 -10.42
CA ALA A 68 16.04 2.89 -11.56
C ALA A 68 15.18 4.04 -12.08
N ALA A 69 13.87 3.85 -12.12
CA ALA A 69 12.89 4.81 -12.59
C ALA A 69 11.52 4.58 -11.91
N PHE A 70 10.78 5.67 -11.70
CA PHE A 70 9.41 5.68 -11.19
C PHE A 70 8.61 6.72 -11.95
N GLU A 71 7.40 6.37 -12.38
CA GLU A 71 6.51 7.27 -13.12
C GLU A 71 5.05 6.99 -12.71
N CYS A 72 4.26 8.05 -12.53
CA CYS A 72 2.80 7.93 -12.42
C CYS A 72 2.15 8.10 -13.80
N ILE A 73 1.38 7.11 -14.25
CA ILE A 73 0.71 7.10 -15.54
C ILE A 73 -0.79 6.89 -15.40
N GLN A 74 -1.57 7.40 -16.35
CA GLN A 74 -2.99 7.06 -16.51
C GLN A 74 -3.10 6.00 -17.61
N ALA A 75 -3.60 4.81 -17.28
CA ALA A 75 -3.64 3.69 -18.21
C ALA A 75 -4.90 2.83 -18.02
N PRO A 76 -5.30 2.06 -19.04
CA PRO A 76 -6.41 1.13 -18.91
C PRO A 76 -6.16 0.09 -17.82
N LEU A 77 -7.18 -0.22 -17.01
CA LEU A 77 -7.13 -1.24 -15.97
C LEU A 77 -6.66 -2.60 -16.51
N SER A 78 -7.02 -2.93 -17.75
CA SER A 78 -6.57 -4.15 -18.44
C SER A 78 -5.03 -4.31 -18.48
N LEU A 79 -4.27 -3.21 -18.51
CA LEU A 79 -2.81 -3.26 -18.44
C LEU A 79 -2.34 -3.82 -17.09
N LEU A 80 -2.90 -3.31 -15.99
CA LEU A 80 -2.62 -3.80 -14.64
C LEU A 80 -3.04 -5.26 -14.49
N LEU A 81 -4.26 -5.62 -14.91
CA LEU A 81 -4.76 -6.99 -14.79
C LEU A 81 -3.86 -7.98 -15.53
N SER A 82 -3.44 -7.62 -16.76
CA SER A 82 -2.51 -8.45 -17.54
C SER A 82 -1.15 -8.57 -16.85
N HIS A 83 -0.65 -7.48 -16.26
CA HIS A 83 0.60 -7.49 -15.53
C HIS A 83 0.56 -8.39 -14.29
N ILE A 84 -0.49 -8.26 -13.45
CA ILE A 84 -0.70 -9.09 -12.25
C ILE A 84 -0.91 -10.57 -12.60
N SER A 85 -1.30 -10.91 -13.83
CA SER A 85 -1.40 -12.30 -14.31
C SER A 85 -0.16 -12.80 -15.05
N SER A 86 0.80 -11.93 -15.40
CA SER A 86 2.01 -12.30 -16.16
C SER A 86 3.10 -12.93 -15.29
N ASN A 87 4.12 -13.59 -15.84
CA ASN A 87 5.28 -14.06 -15.05
C ASN A 87 6.50 -13.11 -15.13
N ASP A 88 6.27 -11.84 -15.51
CA ASP A 88 7.33 -10.84 -15.60
C ASP A 88 7.48 -10.06 -14.28
N TYR A 89 8.65 -10.17 -13.67
CA TYR A 89 9.03 -9.49 -12.43
C TYR A 89 10.09 -8.39 -12.65
N SER A 90 10.44 -8.11 -13.91
CA SER A 90 11.44 -7.08 -14.26
C SER A 90 10.89 -5.66 -14.11
N GLN A 91 9.57 -5.52 -14.18
CA GLN A 91 8.84 -4.27 -14.08
C GLN A 91 7.71 -4.44 -13.08
N GLN A 92 7.28 -3.35 -12.45
CA GLN A 92 6.21 -3.38 -11.48
C GLN A 92 5.18 -2.32 -11.85
N LEU A 93 3.91 -2.74 -11.98
CA LEU A 93 2.77 -1.85 -11.98
C LEU A 93 2.02 -1.95 -10.66
N TYR A 94 1.59 -0.81 -10.15
CA TYR A 94 0.82 -0.72 -8.92
C TYR A 94 -0.33 0.29 -9.09
N LEU A 95 -1.57 -0.17 -8.92
CA LEU A 95 -2.70 0.73 -8.75
C LEU A 95 -2.57 1.39 -7.38
N ALA A 96 -2.35 2.70 -7.38
CA ALA A 96 -2.09 3.46 -6.17
C ALA A 96 -3.02 4.67 -6.09
N GLN A 97 -3.57 4.90 -4.89
CA GLN A 97 -4.46 6.03 -4.61
C GLN A 97 -5.62 6.20 -5.62
N CYS A 98 -6.12 5.11 -6.19
CA CYS A 98 -7.28 5.18 -7.09
C CYS A 98 -8.52 5.45 -6.25
N SER A 99 -9.16 6.62 -6.44
CA SER A 99 -10.36 7.00 -5.69
C SER A 99 -11.48 6.01 -5.95
N LEU A 100 -12.22 5.63 -4.89
CA LEU A 100 -13.42 4.80 -5.09
C LEU A 100 -14.48 5.56 -5.89
N ASP A 101 -14.56 6.88 -5.75
CA ASP A 101 -15.51 7.71 -6.50
C ASP A 101 -15.28 7.68 -8.02
N ASP A 102 -14.06 7.35 -8.45
CA ASP A 102 -13.69 7.24 -9.87
C ASP A 102 -14.01 5.84 -10.45
N LEU A 103 -14.40 4.88 -9.60
CA LEU A 103 -14.75 3.53 -10.04
C LEU A 103 -16.19 3.47 -10.58
N PRO A 104 -16.48 2.53 -11.51
CA PRO A 104 -17.86 2.19 -11.88
C PRO A 104 -18.72 1.80 -10.66
N PRO A 105 -20.05 2.08 -10.68
CA PRO A 105 -20.93 1.85 -9.52
C PRO A 105 -20.95 0.43 -8.96
N ASP A 106 -20.80 -0.58 -9.80
CA ASP A 106 -20.74 -1.98 -9.37
C ASP A 106 -19.43 -2.30 -8.63
N LEU A 107 -18.30 -1.73 -9.04
CA LEU A 107 -17.05 -1.84 -8.29
C LEU A 107 -17.08 -1.03 -6.98
N GLN A 108 -17.78 0.11 -6.95
CA GLN A 108 -18.00 0.86 -5.71
C GLN A 108 -18.84 0.06 -4.71
N ALA A 109 -19.90 -0.60 -5.19
CA ALA A 109 -20.78 -1.43 -4.36
C ALA A 109 -20.04 -2.63 -3.73
N ASP A 110 -18.93 -3.07 -4.32
CA ASP A 110 -18.09 -4.14 -3.78
C ASP A 110 -17.19 -3.70 -2.61
N LEU A 111 -17.06 -2.38 -2.41
CA LEU A 111 -16.21 -1.76 -1.38
C LEU A 111 -17.01 -0.80 -0.49
N PRO A 112 -18.08 -1.26 0.18
CA PRO A 112 -18.85 -0.40 1.06
C PRO A 112 -17.98 0.10 2.21
N ALA A 113 -18.14 1.36 2.57
CA ALA A 113 -17.50 1.88 3.77
C ALA A 113 -18.10 1.23 5.02
N PRO A 114 -17.28 0.83 6.01
CA PRO A 114 -17.79 0.24 7.24
C PRO A 114 -18.72 1.18 8.01
N ASP A 115 -19.91 0.70 8.36
CA ASP A 115 -20.99 1.51 8.96
C ASP A 115 -20.54 2.27 10.22
N PHE A 116 -19.66 1.68 11.02
CA PHE A 116 -19.18 2.30 12.24
C PHE A 116 -18.41 3.60 11.99
N ILE A 117 -17.85 3.84 10.80
CA ILE A 117 -17.17 5.10 10.47
C ILE A 117 -18.12 6.29 10.66
N SER A 118 -19.39 6.13 10.29
CA SER A 118 -20.42 7.17 10.46
C SER A 118 -20.67 7.55 11.93
N THR A 119 -20.25 6.71 12.87
CA THR A 119 -20.38 6.93 14.32
C THR A 119 -19.14 7.54 14.96
N LEU A 120 -18.04 7.70 14.20
CA LEU A 120 -16.77 8.22 14.67
C LEU A 120 -16.57 9.67 14.22
N GLY A 121 -16.04 10.53 15.11
CA GLY A 121 -15.68 11.90 14.75
C GLY A 121 -16.88 12.72 14.27
N ARG A 122 -16.75 13.32 13.08
CA ARG A 122 -17.84 13.97 12.32
C ARG A 122 -18.73 12.98 11.57
N GLY A 123 -18.28 11.73 11.42
CA GLY A 123 -19.04 10.66 10.78
C GLY A 123 -19.01 10.70 9.26
N ASP A 124 -18.07 11.44 8.67
CA ASP A 124 -17.94 11.60 7.22
C ASP A 124 -16.61 11.05 6.68
N ILE A 125 -16.68 10.49 5.48
CA ILE A 125 -15.51 10.00 4.74
C ILE A 125 -14.95 11.17 3.95
N TYR A 126 -13.72 11.55 4.28
CA TYR A 126 -12.98 12.58 3.56
C TYR A 126 -12.51 12.09 2.19
N ALA A 127 -12.01 10.86 2.13
CA ALA A 127 -11.55 10.22 0.91
C ALA A 127 -11.53 8.69 1.10
N SER A 128 -11.56 7.96 0.00
CA SER A 128 -11.33 6.52 -0.01
C SER A 128 -10.58 6.09 -1.26
N SER A 129 -9.69 5.12 -1.13
CA SER A 129 -8.90 4.64 -2.27
C SER A 129 -8.67 3.15 -2.24
N ILE A 130 -8.65 2.56 -3.43
CA ILE A 130 -8.22 1.18 -3.67
C ILE A 130 -6.75 1.16 -4.09
N TRP A 131 -6.07 0.11 -3.64
CA TRP A 131 -4.71 -0.21 -4.02
C TRP A 131 -4.64 -1.66 -4.47
N MET A 132 -3.94 -1.93 -5.57
CA MET A 132 -3.86 -3.27 -6.14
C MET A 132 -2.58 -3.48 -6.94
N GLY A 133 -1.91 -4.61 -6.72
CA GLY A 133 -0.70 -4.95 -7.47
C GLY A 133 -0.21 -6.35 -7.13
N ARG A 134 1.01 -6.65 -7.58
CA ARG A 134 1.76 -7.83 -7.15
C ARG A 134 2.94 -7.38 -6.28
N PRO A 135 3.28 -8.06 -5.18
CA PRO A 135 4.50 -7.78 -4.45
C PRO A 135 5.76 -7.93 -5.32
N PRO A 136 6.82 -7.15 -5.05
CA PRO A 136 6.91 -6.14 -4.01
C PRO A 136 6.32 -4.78 -4.45
N THR A 137 5.51 -4.19 -3.57
CA THR A 137 5.03 -2.81 -3.63
C THR A 137 5.38 -2.15 -2.30
N SER A 138 5.73 -0.87 -2.33
CA SER A 138 6.12 -0.14 -1.12
C SER A 138 5.59 1.28 -1.15
N THR A 139 5.03 1.74 -0.03
CA THR A 139 4.74 3.16 0.20
C THR A 139 5.73 3.66 1.27
N PRO A 140 6.62 4.61 0.94
CA PRO A 140 7.61 5.16 1.86
C PRO A 140 6.99 5.77 3.12
N LEU A 141 7.83 6.07 4.11
CA LEU A 141 7.41 6.67 5.38
C LEU A 141 6.70 8.02 5.14
N HIS A 142 5.43 8.09 5.52
CA HIS A 142 4.59 9.28 5.36
C HIS A 142 3.57 9.39 6.50
N ARG A 143 2.71 10.41 6.44
CA ARG A 143 1.57 10.58 7.34
C ARG A 143 0.36 11.13 6.59
N ASP A 144 -0.82 10.73 7.05
CA ASP A 144 -2.08 11.13 6.46
C ASP A 144 -2.64 12.42 7.11
N PRO A 145 -3.52 13.16 6.40
CA PRO A 145 -4.15 14.36 6.94
C PRO A 145 -5.30 14.06 7.90
N ASN A 146 -5.83 12.83 7.89
CA ASN A 146 -6.98 12.37 8.66
C ASN A 146 -6.70 10.95 9.22
N PRO A 147 -7.41 10.51 10.26
CA PRO A 147 -7.44 9.10 10.64
C PRO A 147 -7.80 8.21 9.44
N ASN A 148 -7.19 7.02 9.38
CA ASN A 148 -7.32 6.09 8.25
C ASN A 148 -7.75 4.72 8.77
N LEU A 149 -8.80 4.15 8.18
CA LEU A 149 -9.08 2.72 8.26
C LEU A 149 -8.48 2.04 7.03
N PHE A 150 -7.38 1.33 7.24
CA PHE A 150 -6.74 0.49 6.24
C PHE A 150 -7.32 -0.92 6.32
N VAL A 151 -7.81 -1.49 5.23
CA VAL A 151 -8.28 -2.88 5.19
C VAL A 151 -7.54 -3.65 4.10
N GLN A 152 -6.95 -4.78 4.48
CA GLN A 152 -6.31 -5.69 3.55
C GLN A 152 -7.38 -6.63 2.97
N LEU A 153 -7.58 -6.57 1.65
CA LEU A 153 -8.57 -7.43 0.98
C LEU A 153 -7.99 -8.82 0.74
N VAL A 154 -6.83 -8.88 0.08
CA VAL A 154 -6.12 -10.14 -0.24
C VAL A 154 -4.61 -9.94 -0.20
N GLY A 155 -3.86 -11.02 -0.01
CA GLY A 155 -2.41 -10.97 0.14
C GLY A 155 -2.00 -10.45 1.52
N ARG A 156 -0.74 -10.02 1.65
CA ARG A 156 -0.16 -9.60 2.93
C ARG A 156 0.59 -8.28 2.83
N LYS A 157 0.41 -7.42 3.83
CA LYS A 157 1.18 -6.18 3.97
C LYS A 157 1.76 -6.08 5.37
N VAL A 158 2.99 -5.62 5.43
CA VAL A 158 3.65 -5.22 6.67
C VAL A 158 3.61 -3.71 6.74
N ILE A 159 3.23 -3.17 7.89
CA ILE A 159 3.10 -1.74 8.13
C ILE A 159 3.92 -1.38 9.36
N ARG A 160 4.92 -0.51 9.17
CA ARG A 160 5.71 0.07 10.27
C ARG A 160 5.08 1.38 10.68
N LEU A 161 4.75 1.54 11.96
CA LEU A 161 4.08 2.73 12.50
C LEU A 161 4.92 3.40 13.59
N MET A 162 4.97 4.72 13.56
CA MET A 162 5.69 5.53 14.53
C MET A 162 4.81 6.64 15.10
N LYS A 163 5.02 6.95 16.38
CA LYS A 163 4.33 8.06 17.03
C LYS A 163 4.61 9.38 16.29
N PRO A 164 3.66 10.34 16.28
CA PRO A 164 3.77 11.58 15.51
C PRO A 164 5.10 12.35 15.69
N LYS A 165 5.57 12.47 16.94
CA LYS A 165 6.83 13.16 17.27
C LYS A 165 8.06 12.42 16.76
N GLN A 166 8.07 11.09 16.91
CA GLN A 166 9.20 10.25 16.53
C GLN A 166 9.37 10.20 15.01
N GLY A 167 8.31 9.87 14.28
CA GLY A 167 8.36 9.82 12.81
C GLY A 167 8.72 11.18 12.20
N ARG A 168 8.22 12.28 12.79
CA ARG A 168 8.58 13.65 12.36
C ARG A 168 10.07 13.90 12.55
N HIS A 169 10.63 13.58 13.72
CA HIS A 169 12.05 13.76 13.97
C HIS A 169 12.91 12.96 12.99
N LEU A 170 12.57 11.69 12.75
CA LEU A 170 13.30 10.83 11.81
C LEU A 170 13.26 11.43 10.40
N TYR A 171 12.07 11.84 9.96
CA TYR A 171 11.84 12.43 8.66
C TYR A 171 12.61 13.74 8.45
N ASP A 172 12.47 14.68 9.39
CA ASP A 172 13.13 15.99 9.32
C ASP A 172 14.65 15.86 9.34
N ARG A 173 15.22 14.92 10.11
CA ARG A 173 16.67 14.66 10.17
C ARG A 173 17.23 14.19 8.83
N LEU A 174 16.55 13.24 8.20
CA LEU A 174 16.98 12.71 6.89
C LEU A 174 16.82 13.74 5.78
N ARG A 175 15.80 14.61 5.88
CA ARG A 175 15.59 15.73 4.94
C ARG A 175 16.58 16.88 5.06
N THR A 176 16.96 17.23 6.28
CA THR A 176 17.89 18.35 6.52
C THR A 176 19.27 18.09 5.87
N GLN A 177 19.59 16.84 5.56
CA GLN A 177 20.80 16.47 4.84
C GLN A 177 20.70 16.59 3.31
N MET A 178 19.50 16.68 2.71
CA MET A 178 19.30 16.31 1.29
C MET A 178 18.49 17.31 0.43
N GLY A 179 17.91 18.37 1.02
CA GLY A 179 17.18 19.40 0.27
C GLY A 179 15.66 19.20 0.22
N HIS A 180 14.94 20.16 -0.38
CA HIS A 180 13.47 20.26 -0.31
C HIS A 180 12.76 19.35 -1.32
N ALA A 181 12.33 18.16 -0.89
CA ALA A 181 11.30 17.38 -1.58
C ALA A 181 9.93 17.56 -0.91
N HIS A 182 8.83 17.27 -1.60
CA HIS A 182 7.47 17.28 -1.02
C HIS A 182 7.13 15.96 -0.30
N MET A 183 6.36 16.03 0.79
CA MET A 183 5.85 14.86 1.57
C MET A 183 4.79 14.03 0.83
N ARG A 184 4.52 14.40 -0.42
CA ARG A 184 3.49 13.83 -1.30
C ARG A 184 3.99 14.00 -2.73
N GLY A 185 4.21 12.91 -3.46
CA GLY A 185 4.58 12.95 -4.87
C GLY A 185 5.64 11.93 -5.28
N GLU A 186 6.01 11.96 -6.56
CA GLU A 186 6.97 11.04 -7.18
C GLU A 186 8.36 11.12 -6.55
N GLU A 187 8.75 12.30 -6.04
CA GLU A 187 10.04 12.54 -5.37
C GLU A 187 10.24 11.63 -4.15
N MET A 188 9.16 11.20 -3.50
CA MET A 188 9.24 10.28 -2.36
C MET A 188 9.63 8.87 -2.77
N MET A 189 9.40 8.52 -4.03
CA MET A 189 9.44 7.15 -4.53
C MET A 189 10.81 6.78 -5.11
N VAL A 190 11.69 7.77 -5.32
CA VAL A 190 13.01 7.60 -5.93
C VAL A 190 14.10 8.35 -5.16
N GLY A 191 15.35 8.04 -5.48
CA GLY A 191 16.51 8.77 -4.98
C GLY A 191 17.04 8.28 -3.64
N GLU A 192 18.09 8.97 -3.18
CA GLU A 192 18.86 8.57 -1.99
C GLU A 192 18.09 8.84 -0.69
N GLU A 193 17.23 9.87 -0.62
CA GLU A 193 16.35 10.14 0.54
C GLU A 193 15.42 8.94 0.79
N ARG A 194 14.72 8.47 -0.25
CA ARG A 194 13.85 7.28 -0.18
C ARG A 194 14.61 6.06 0.32
N ASN A 195 15.79 5.79 -0.26
CA ASN A 195 16.58 4.61 0.09
C ASN A 195 17.06 4.64 1.55
N LYS A 196 17.53 5.81 2.04
CA LYS A 196 17.94 5.98 3.44
C LYS A 196 16.76 5.89 4.41
N LEU A 197 15.62 6.51 4.08
CA LEU A 197 14.39 6.38 4.87
C LEU A 197 13.95 4.93 4.97
N GLN A 198 13.93 4.22 3.85
CA GLN A 198 13.56 2.80 3.81
C GLN A 198 14.55 1.94 4.59
N ASP A 199 15.85 2.11 4.40
CA ASP A 199 16.86 1.40 5.18
C ASP A 199 16.69 1.66 6.69
N SER A 200 16.47 2.92 7.08
CA SER A 200 16.29 3.29 8.49
C SER A 200 15.04 2.66 9.11
N VAL A 201 13.89 2.75 8.43
CA VAL A 201 12.60 2.27 8.93
C VAL A 201 12.57 0.75 9.05
N TRP A 202 13.07 0.04 8.04
CA TRP A 202 12.90 -1.40 7.94
C TRP A 202 14.06 -2.20 8.55
N ASN A 203 15.21 -1.58 8.77
CA ASN A 203 16.33 -2.18 9.52
C ASN A 203 16.50 -1.58 10.92
N GLU A 204 15.52 -0.77 11.36
CA GLU A 204 15.49 -0.10 12.68
C GLU A 204 16.79 0.65 13.00
N LYS A 205 17.46 1.21 11.99
CA LYS A 205 18.74 1.90 12.17
C LYS A 205 18.50 3.27 12.78
N ASP A 206 19.24 3.55 13.85
CA ASP A 206 19.25 4.86 14.47
C ASP A 206 19.93 5.88 13.54
N VAL A 207 19.24 7.00 13.29
CA VAL A 207 19.78 8.10 12.50
C VAL A 207 20.16 9.24 13.44
N MET A 208 21.46 9.36 13.70
CA MET A 208 22.03 10.43 14.54
C MET A 208 21.38 10.51 15.94
N GLY A 209 21.07 9.36 16.55
CA GLY A 209 20.41 9.29 17.86
C GLY A 209 18.89 9.49 17.83
N VAL A 210 18.27 9.51 16.65
CA VAL A 210 16.81 9.33 16.51
C VAL A 210 16.54 7.88 16.13
N SER A 211 15.84 7.18 17.00
CA SER A 211 15.47 5.79 16.75
C SER A 211 14.35 5.68 15.75
N ALA A 212 14.52 4.77 14.78
CA ALA A 212 13.47 4.33 13.87
C ALA A 212 12.54 3.25 14.49
N SER A 213 12.65 3.01 15.80
CA SER A 213 11.76 2.09 16.52
C SER A 213 10.29 2.48 16.37
N GLY A 214 9.42 1.49 16.31
CA GLY A 214 7.99 1.69 16.13
C GLY A 214 7.22 0.43 16.50
N VAL A 215 5.95 0.40 16.13
CA VAL A 215 5.17 -0.84 16.15
C VAL A 215 5.02 -1.37 14.73
N GLU A 216 4.99 -2.69 14.59
CA GLU A 216 4.76 -3.36 13.31
C GLU A 216 3.36 -4.00 13.33
N ALA A 217 2.59 -3.79 12.28
CA ALA A 217 1.37 -4.54 12.01
C ALA A 217 1.60 -5.42 10.77
N ARG A 218 1.26 -6.70 10.87
CA ARG A 218 1.24 -7.64 9.74
C ARG A 218 -0.21 -7.95 9.45
N LEU A 219 -0.68 -7.57 8.26
CA LEU A 219 -2.06 -7.72 7.85
C LEU A 219 -2.17 -8.80 6.78
N GLU A 220 -3.15 -9.67 6.95
CA GLU A 220 -3.59 -10.67 5.97
C GLU A 220 -4.98 -10.32 5.43
N GLY A 221 -5.48 -11.09 4.45
CA GLY A 221 -6.81 -10.87 3.88
C GLY A 221 -7.91 -10.86 4.95
N GLY A 222 -8.71 -9.79 4.95
CA GLY A 222 -9.79 -9.53 5.91
C GLY A 222 -9.38 -8.79 7.18
N ASP A 223 -8.09 -8.49 7.37
CA ASP A 223 -7.64 -7.68 8.51
C ASP A 223 -7.84 -6.19 8.25
N GLY A 224 -8.29 -5.48 9.29
CA GLY A 224 -8.28 -4.01 9.32
C GLY A 224 -7.20 -3.45 10.22
N LEU A 225 -6.77 -2.23 9.97
CA LEU A 225 -5.87 -1.44 10.80
C LEU A 225 -6.40 -0.01 10.88
N TYR A 226 -6.72 0.42 12.11
CA TYR A 226 -6.90 1.82 12.41
C TYR A 226 -5.54 2.51 12.54
N ILE A 227 -5.30 3.54 11.74
CA ILE A 227 -4.13 4.41 11.80
C ILE A 227 -4.60 5.77 12.32
N PRO A 228 -4.21 6.17 13.55
CA PRO A 228 -4.68 7.43 14.12
C PRO A 228 -4.05 8.65 13.43
N LEU A 229 -4.74 9.79 13.55
CA LEU A 229 -4.27 11.06 13.01
C LEU A 229 -2.82 11.36 13.40
N GLY A 230 -2.00 11.70 12.41
CA GLY A 230 -0.62 12.15 12.59
C GLY A 230 0.39 11.03 12.85
N TRP A 231 -0.03 9.76 12.91
CA TRP A 231 0.89 8.64 12.96
C TRP A 231 1.63 8.49 11.63
N TRP A 232 2.94 8.30 11.75
CA TRP A 232 3.78 8.03 10.59
C TRP A 232 3.74 6.55 10.28
N HIS A 233 3.73 6.22 9.00
CA HIS A 233 3.71 4.83 8.59
C HIS A 233 4.40 4.60 7.24
N ALA A 234 5.01 3.43 7.10
CA ALA A 234 5.55 2.90 5.85
C ALA A 234 4.93 1.52 5.62
N VAL A 235 4.70 1.16 4.36
CA VAL A 235 3.97 -0.05 3.97
C VAL A 235 4.81 -0.83 2.97
N GLU A 236 4.93 -2.14 3.16
CA GLU A 236 5.51 -3.07 2.18
C GLU A 236 4.57 -4.26 2.00
N SER A 237 4.28 -4.63 0.75
CA SER A 237 3.60 -5.88 0.44
C SER A 237 4.58 -7.05 0.40
N VAL A 238 4.17 -8.19 0.93
CA VAL A 238 5.00 -9.42 0.95
C VAL A 238 4.26 -10.60 0.31
N GLY A 239 5.02 -11.60 -0.13
CA GLY A 239 4.53 -12.78 -0.85
C GLY A 239 4.73 -12.67 -2.36
N SER A 240 4.00 -13.49 -3.12
CA SER A 240 4.20 -13.65 -4.58
C SER A 240 2.93 -13.46 -5.42
N HIS A 241 1.76 -13.39 -4.77
CA HIS A 241 0.46 -13.36 -5.44
C HIS A 241 -0.19 -11.98 -5.34
N THR A 242 -1.40 -11.84 -5.89
CA THR A 242 -2.16 -10.59 -5.87
C THR A 242 -2.25 -10.00 -4.47
N ASN A 243 -2.01 -8.70 -4.37
CA ASN A 243 -2.14 -7.92 -3.15
C ASN A 243 -3.09 -6.76 -3.39
N ALA A 244 -4.10 -6.63 -2.54
CA ALA A 244 -5.04 -5.51 -2.62
C ALA A 244 -5.45 -5.04 -1.22
N SER A 245 -5.61 -3.73 -1.10
CA SER A 245 -6.05 -3.07 0.13
C SER A 245 -6.90 -1.85 -0.20
N VAL A 246 -7.82 -1.52 0.68
CA VAL A 246 -8.69 -0.34 0.56
C VAL A 246 -8.53 0.54 1.79
N ASN A 247 -8.64 1.84 1.61
CA ASN A 247 -8.51 2.84 2.65
C ASN A 247 -9.75 3.71 2.72
N TRP A 248 -10.16 4.06 3.94
CA TRP A 248 -11.13 5.12 4.21
C TRP A 248 -10.51 6.12 5.18
N TRP A 249 -10.30 7.34 4.72
CA TRP A 249 -9.91 8.47 5.55
C TRP A 249 -11.16 9.20 6.02
N PHE A 250 -11.33 9.38 7.32
CA PHE A 250 -12.56 9.91 7.91
C PHE A 250 -12.30 11.06 8.88
N ARG A 251 -13.32 11.87 9.16
CA ARG A 251 -13.24 13.05 10.05
C ARG A 251 -14.16 12.91 11.25
#